data_AF-A0A6M2EFL2-F1
#
_entry.id   AF-A0A6M2EFL2-F1
#
_cell.length_a   1.000
_cell.length_b   1.000
_cell.length_c   1.000
_cell.angle_alpha   90.00
_cell.angle_beta   90.00
_cell.angle_gamma   90.00
#
_symmetry.space_group_name_H-M   'P 1'
#
loop_
_entity.id
_entity.type
_entity.pdbx_description
1 polymer ?
#
loop_
_entity_poly.entity_id
_entity_poly.type
_entity_poly.pdbx_seq_one_letter_code
_entity_poly.pdbx_strand_id
1 'polypeptide(L)'
;MEKKEDASSPVGVLEDYFKSEESESCSSKDPTSDAEAAQKVSKHASRWHGFVKLLRSRSKKSLATLHPLGVLKLSMRKSSSMRENIITNLFANSDSSNFKSPRMNFTLSELQAATNNFSQENLIGKGGYAEVYKGCLQNGKIVAIKRLTRGTTDEIIGDFLSEMGIMAHVNHPNTAKLFGYGIEGGMHLVLELSPHGSLASVLYGSKERLTWHIRYKIALGTAHGLLYLHEGCQRRIIHRDIKAANILLTEDFEPQICDFGLAKWLPEHWTHHTVSKFEGTFGYLAPEYLMHGIVDEKTDVFAFGVLLLELVTGRRALDYSQQSLVLWAKPLLKNNEIGELVDPALVDDYNARQMNLVLLAASLCIQQSSIRRPHMIQVVQILNGNLSCLKCMKKIRLPFFRKAFPNEKLLGAEEYNSPKNRHIN
;
A
#
# COMPACT_ATOMS: atom_id res chain seq x y z
N MET A 1 -25.01 -23.40 -62.02
CA MET A 1 -23.87 -24.31 -62.27
C MET A 1 -22.68 -23.39 -62.41
N GLU A 2 -21.62 -23.39 -61.60
CA GLU A 2 -20.87 -24.33 -60.75
C GLU A 2 -20.23 -23.47 -59.61
N LYS A 3 -19.60 -23.91 -58.52
CA LYS A 3 -19.41 -25.15 -57.74
C LYS A 3 -18.92 -24.68 -56.36
N LYS A 4 -19.25 -25.45 -55.31
CA LYS A 4 -18.72 -25.32 -53.94
C LYS A 4 -17.25 -25.71 -53.89
N GLU A 5 -16.48 -25.14 -52.96
CA GLU A 5 -15.29 -25.76 -52.38
C GLU A 5 -15.12 -25.37 -50.90
N ASP A 6 -14.60 -26.34 -50.16
CA ASP A 6 -14.76 -26.55 -48.72
C ASP A 6 -13.78 -25.76 -47.82
N ALA A 7 -14.24 -25.49 -46.60
CA ALA A 7 -13.43 -25.05 -45.48
C ALA A 7 -12.71 -26.25 -44.84
N SER A 8 -11.39 -26.17 -44.71
CA SER A 8 -10.59 -27.08 -43.88
C SER A 8 -9.95 -26.34 -42.71
N SER A 9 -10.19 -26.89 -41.53
CA SER A 9 -9.60 -26.54 -40.22
C SER A 9 -8.19 -27.15 -40.10
N PRO A 10 -7.31 -26.59 -39.25
CA PRO A 10 -6.41 -27.44 -38.49
C PRO A 10 -6.49 -27.21 -36.98
N VAL A 11 -6.70 -28.33 -36.29
CA VAL A 11 -6.53 -28.58 -34.85
C VAL A 11 -5.12 -29.14 -34.62
N GLY A 12 -4.54 -28.84 -33.43
CA GLY A 12 -3.30 -29.44 -32.89
C GLY A 12 -2.11 -28.49 -33.05
N VAL A 13 -1.28 -28.18 -32.05
CA VAL A 13 -0.69 -29.02 -31.00
C VAL A 13 -0.29 -28.12 -29.83
N LEU A 14 -0.70 -28.48 -28.61
CA LEU A 14 -0.33 -27.79 -27.36
C LEU A 14 -0.20 -28.85 -26.26
N GLU A 15 0.89 -29.60 -26.29
CA GLU A 15 1.26 -30.56 -25.24
C GLU A 15 2.74 -30.89 -25.45
N ASP A 16 3.62 -30.25 -24.69
CA ASP A 16 4.96 -30.71 -24.31
C ASP A 16 5.70 -29.57 -23.60
N TYR A 17 5.44 -29.38 -22.30
CA TYR A 17 6.37 -28.66 -21.41
C TYR A 17 6.29 -29.06 -19.92
N PHE A 18 5.58 -30.14 -19.58
CA PHE A 18 5.57 -30.71 -18.23
C PHE A 18 5.88 -32.20 -18.28
N LYS A 19 7.16 -32.55 -18.47
CA LYS A 19 7.67 -33.90 -18.18
C LYS A 19 9.19 -33.89 -18.09
N SER A 20 9.71 -33.58 -16.90
CA SER A 20 11.01 -34.04 -16.41
C SER A 20 11.30 -33.35 -15.09
N GLU A 21 11.12 -34.07 -13.99
CA GLU A 21 12.09 -34.22 -12.89
C GLU A 21 11.38 -34.81 -11.66
N GLU A 22 11.17 -36.13 -11.71
CA GLU A 22 11.22 -36.96 -10.52
C GLU A 22 12.48 -37.81 -10.62
N SER A 23 13.41 -37.63 -9.69
CA SER A 23 14.07 -38.69 -8.92
C SER A 23 15.36 -38.15 -8.33
N GLU A 24 15.38 -37.96 -7.01
CA GLU A 24 16.53 -38.35 -6.22
C GLU A 24 16.08 -38.65 -4.79
N SER A 25 16.35 -39.89 -4.40
CA SER A 25 16.04 -40.48 -3.12
C SER A 25 17.27 -40.40 -2.22
N CYS A 26 17.09 -40.14 -0.91
CA CYS A 26 17.87 -40.82 0.14
C CYS A 26 17.36 -40.54 1.56
N SER A 27 16.88 -41.64 2.18
CA SER A 27 17.29 -42.14 3.50
C SER A 27 17.13 -41.25 4.75
N SER A 28 16.06 -41.53 5.49
CA SER A 28 15.90 -41.25 6.93
C SER A 28 16.60 -42.30 7.81
N LYS A 29 17.42 -41.85 8.77
CA LYS A 29 17.77 -42.59 10.00
C LYS A 29 17.87 -41.60 11.17
N ASP A 30 16.97 -41.74 12.15
CA ASP A 30 17.15 -41.39 13.56
C ASP A 30 17.60 -42.67 14.32
N PRO A 31 17.95 -42.70 15.64
CA PRO A 31 17.69 -41.74 16.75
C PRO A 31 18.96 -41.46 17.62
N THR A 32 19.00 -40.71 18.75
CA THR A 32 18.34 -40.89 20.06
C THR A 32 18.83 -39.80 21.06
N SER A 33 17.95 -39.45 22.01
CA SER A 33 18.05 -39.02 23.44
C SER A 33 19.42 -38.71 24.10
N ASP A 34 19.62 -37.89 25.15
CA ASP A 34 18.85 -37.53 26.37
C ASP A 34 19.45 -36.29 27.10
N ALA A 35 18.59 -35.59 27.87
CA ALA A 35 18.78 -34.93 29.20
C ALA A 35 19.90 -33.87 29.43
N GLU A 36 19.87 -32.85 30.31
CA GLU A 36 19.22 -32.57 31.61
C GLU A 36 19.06 -31.03 31.85
N ALA A 37 18.36 -30.73 32.95
CA ALA A 37 17.86 -29.43 33.42
C ALA A 37 18.89 -28.46 34.05
N ALA A 38 18.59 -27.15 34.04
CA ALA A 38 18.45 -26.30 35.25
C ALA A 38 18.29 -24.79 34.94
N GLN A 39 17.15 -24.24 35.39
CA GLN A 39 16.85 -22.92 35.97
C GLN A 39 17.48 -21.58 35.51
N LYS A 40 16.55 -20.62 35.39
CA LYS A 40 16.54 -19.21 35.87
C LYS A 40 16.50 -18.08 34.82
N VAL A 41 15.62 -17.12 35.16
CA VAL A 41 15.51 -15.71 34.75
C VAL A 41 14.58 -15.39 33.57
N SER A 42 13.55 -14.60 33.90
CA SER A 42 12.59 -13.97 33.00
C SER A 42 13.26 -13.21 31.86
N LYS A 43 12.96 -13.59 30.62
CA LYS A 43 13.31 -12.84 29.41
C LYS A 43 12.04 -12.47 28.65
N HIS A 44 11.59 -11.24 28.83
CA HIS A 44 10.76 -10.54 27.85
C HIS A 44 11.70 -10.01 26.74
N ALA A 45 12.27 -10.91 25.95
CA ALA A 45 13.14 -10.57 24.83
C ALA A 45 13.15 -11.71 23.80
N SER A 46 12.21 -11.68 22.85
CA SER A 46 12.31 -12.41 21.56
C SER A 46 11.06 -12.22 20.70
N ARG A 47 10.89 -11.05 20.08
CA ARG A 47 9.89 -10.85 19.00
C ARG A 47 10.46 -10.14 17.75
N TRP A 48 11.78 -10.11 17.57
CA TRP A 48 12.42 -9.36 16.47
C TRP A 48 13.53 -10.13 15.73
N HIS A 49 13.46 -11.44 15.65
CA HIS A 49 14.30 -12.21 14.72
C HIS A 49 13.46 -13.14 13.85
N GLY A 50 13.51 -12.86 12.54
CA GLY A 50 12.97 -13.72 11.49
C GLY A 50 12.78 -12.93 10.20
N PHE A 51 13.46 -13.38 9.14
CA PHE A 51 13.33 -12.97 7.73
C PHE A 51 14.27 -11.86 7.22
N VAL A 52 15.56 -12.18 7.18
CA VAL A 52 16.40 -11.82 6.04
C VAL A 52 16.48 -13.03 5.11
N LYS A 53 15.73 -13.03 4.00
CA LYS A 53 16.15 -13.70 2.76
C LYS A 53 15.35 -13.17 1.56
N LEU A 54 16.13 -12.72 0.57
CA LEU A 54 15.80 -12.50 -0.84
C LEU A 54 14.85 -11.34 -1.24
N LEU A 55 15.46 -10.17 -1.43
CA LEU A 55 15.22 -9.35 -2.63
C LEU A 55 16.55 -9.18 -3.36
N ARG A 56 17.04 -10.30 -3.91
CA ARG A 56 18.12 -10.32 -4.91
C ARG A 56 17.59 -11.01 -6.15
N SER A 57 17.27 -10.21 -7.16
CA SER A 57 17.37 -10.62 -8.55
C SER A 57 17.56 -9.35 -9.39
N ARG A 58 18.82 -9.13 -9.81
CA ARG A 58 19.11 -8.43 -11.05
C ARG A 58 19.15 -9.51 -12.12
N SER A 59 18.45 -9.30 -13.23
CA SER A 59 18.86 -9.89 -14.50
C SER A 59 19.37 -8.78 -15.40
N LYS A 60 20.68 -8.80 -15.66
CA LYS A 60 21.26 -8.30 -16.90
C LYS A 60 21.60 -9.53 -17.73
N LYS A 61 20.82 -9.84 -18.75
CA LYS A 61 21.30 -10.60 -19.91
C LYS A 61 20.74 -9.97 -21.18
N SER A 62 21.69 -9.72 -22.08
CA SER A 62 21.56 -9.28 -23.45
C SER A 62 20.65 -10.21 -24.25
N LEU A 63 19.77 -9.67 -25.09
CA LEU A 63 19.15 -10.37 -26.20
C LEU A 63 19.48 -9.63 -27.49
N ALA A 64 19.99 -10.41 -28.44
CA ALA A 64 20.53 -9.99 -29.70
C ALA A 64 19.44 -9.55 -30.70
N THR A 65 19.76 -8.47 -31.41
CA THR A 65 19.50 -8.22 -32.84
C THR A 65 18.11 -8.52 -33.42
N LEU A 66 17.28 -7.48 -33.53
CA LEU A 66 16.39 -7.28 -34.67
C LEU A 66 16.60 -5.86 -35.22
N HIS A 67 16.89 -5.77 -36.52
CA HIS A 67 17.20 -4.55 -37.25
C HIS A 67 15.94 -3.68 -37.52
N PRO A 68 16.12 -2.37 -37.76
CA PRO A 68 15.09 -1.35 -37.59
C PRO A 68 14.38 -0.97 -38.90
N LEU A 69 13.11 -0.57 -38.79
CA LEU A 69 12.42 0.23 -39.80
C LEU A 69 11.98 1.57 -39.17
N GLY A 70 12.43 2.67 -39.79
CA GLY A 70 11.64 3.90 -39.87
C GLY A 70 11.77 4.90 -38.72
N VAL A 71 12.77 5.76 -38.84
CA VAL A 71 13.05 6.98 -38.06
C VAL A 71 11.85 7.94 -37.93
N LEU A 72 11.48 8.30 -36.69
CA LEU A 72 11.10 9.68 -36.34
C LEU A 72 11.99 10.13 -35.18
N LYS A 73 13.07 10.82 -35.53
CA LYS A 73 13.97 11.54 -34.61
C LYS A 73 13.20 12.70 -33.98
N LEU A 74 12.89 12.61 -32.70
CA LEU A 74 12.68 13.78 -31.85
C LEU A 74 13.75 13.79 -30.76
N SER A 75 14.83 14.50 -31.06
CA SER A 75 15.80 14.96 -30.06
C SER A 75 15.08 15.93 -29.14
N MET A 76 14.71 15.49 -27.93
CA MET A 76 14.21 16.37 -26.89
C MET A 76 15.22 16.43 -25.75
N ARG A 77 15.78 17.63 -25.58
CA ARG A 77 16.74 18.02 -24.54
C ARG A 77 16.22 17.63 -23.16
N LYS A 78 17.09 17.08 -22.32
CA LYS A 78 16.86 16.93 -20.88
C LYS A 78 16.52 18.30 -20.29
N SER A 79 15.29 18.49 -19.83
CA SER A 79 14.90 19.68 -19.09
C SER A 79 15.25 19.48 -17.61
N SER A 80 16.42 20.01 -17.19
CA SER A 80 16.76 20.19 -15.78
C SER A 80 15.92 21.30 -15.12
N SER A 81 15.25 22.13 -15.93
CA SER A 81 14.55 23.35 -15.50
C SER A 81 13.29 23.06 -14.66
N MET A 82 12.63 21.91 -14.81
CA MET A 82 11.43 21.60 -14.02
C MET A 82 11.74 21.28 -12.55
N ARG A 83 12.93 20.74 -12.23
CA ARG A 83 13.33 20.46 -10.83
C ARG A 83 13.59 21.76 -10.07
N GLU A 84 14.14 22.76 -10.76
CA GLU A 84 14.51 24.06 -10.21
C GLU A 84 13.28 24.93 -9.91
N ASN A 85 12.29 24.96 -10.82
CA ASN A 85 11.05 25.74 -10.61
C ASN A 85 10.16 25.20 -9.48
N ILE A 86 10.24 23.90 -9.17
CA ILE A 86 9.48 23.31 -8.05
C ILE A 86 10.11 23.72 -6.72
N ILE A 87 11.43 23.63 -6.59
CA ILE A 87 12.14 24.02 -5.36
C ILE A 87 11.92 25.51 -5.05
N THR A 88 11.99 26.39 -6.05
CA THR A 88 11.75 27.83 -5.86
C THR A 88 10.32 28.12 -5.39
N ASN A 89 9.31 27.43 -5.96
CA ASN A 89 7.91 27.59 -5.53
C ASN A 89 7.60 26.94 -4.17
N LEU A 90 8.40 25.97 -3.72
CA LEU A 90 8.26 25.35 -2.40
C LEU A 90 8.62 26.30 -1.25
N PHE A 91 9.61 27.17 -1.46
CA PHE A 91 10.04 28.17 -0.47
C PHE A 91 9.38 29.54 -0.64
N ALA A 92 8.89 29.89 -1.83
CA ALA A 92 8.32 31.23 -2.09
C ALA A 92 6.89 31.43 -1.51
N ASN A 93 6.14 30.35 -1.26
CA ASN A 93 4.73 30.42 -0.81
C ASN A 93 4.51 29.84 0.60
N SER A 94 5.51 29.89 1.48
CA SER A 94 5.33 29.55 2.90
C SER A 94 4.99 30.82 3.69
N ASP A 95 3.70 31.09 3.86
CA ASP A 95 3.24 31.98 4.93
C ASP A 95 3.71 31.40 6.27
N SER A 96 4.52 32.16 6.99
CA SER A 96 5.34 31.72 8.13
C SER A 96 4.58 31.45 9.43
N SER A 97 3.26 31.24 9.39
CA SER A 97 2.41 31.39 10.59
C SER A 97 1.84 30.11 11.20
N ASN A 98 2.29 28.90 10.83
CA ASN A 98 1.71 27.65 11.39
C ASN A 98 2.68 26.48 11.68
N PHE A 99 3.96 26.74 11.98
CA PHE A 99 4.84 25.69 12.52
C PHE A 99 4.50 25.39 13.99
N LYS A 100 3.63 24.39 14.22
CA LYS A 100 3.42 23.81 15.54
C LYS A 100 4.68 23.02 15.96
N SER A 101 5.37 23.53 16.98
CA SER A 101 6.61 23.05 17.62
C SER A 101 7.87 23.08 16.73
N PRO A 102 8.99 23.67 17.18
CA PRO A 102 10.24 23.57 16.45
C PRO A 102 10.69 22.10 16.41
N ARG A 103 10.86 21.56 15.20
CA ARG A 103 11.46 20.23 15.02
C ARG A 103 12.90 20.28 15.50
N MET A 104 13.32 19.28 16.26
CA MET A 104 14.67 19.22 16.80
C MET A 104 15.66 18.83 15.70
N ASN A 105 16.78 19.53 15.65
CA ASN A 105 17.95 19.15 14.86
C ASN A 105 18.87 18.32 15.75
N PHE A 106 19.16 17.09 15.34
CA PHE A 106 20.03 16.16 16.06
C PHE A 106 21.40 16.10 15.40
N THR A 107 22.44 16.22 16.22
CA THR A 107 23.83 15.98 15.83
C THR A 107 24.07 14.50 15.57
N LEU A 108 25.12 14.17 14.80
CA LEU A 108 25.49 12.78 14.56
C LEU A 108 25.81 12.04 15.87
N SER A 109 26.46 12.74 16.82
CA SER A 109 26.83 12.17 18.12
C SER A 109 25.59 11.75 18.94
N GLU A 110 24.54 12.57 18.94
CA GLU A 110 23.28 12.22 19.62
C GLU A 110 22.59 11.02 18.96
N LEU A 111 22.56 10.96 17.63
CA LEU A 111 21.97 9.83 16.90
C LEU A 111 22.78 8.53 17.12
N GLN A 112 24.11 8.62 17.14
CA GLN A 112 24.98 7.49 17.46
C GLN A 112 24.78 7.01 18.89
N ALA A 113 24.75 7.91 19.86
CA ALA A 113 24.48 7.56 21.25
C ALA A 113 23.11 6.89 21.40
N ALA A 114 22.07 7.43 20.75
CA ALA A 114 20.71 6.90 20.83
C ALA A 114 20.56 5.49 20.23
N THR A 115 21.36 5.16 19.22
CA THR A 115 21.27 3.90 18.46
C THR A 115 22.36 2.88 18.79
N ASN A 116 23.20 3.17 19.79
CA ASN A 116 24.42 2.40 20.07
C ASN A 116 25.30 2.26 18.81
N ASN A 117 25.68 3.39 18.23
CA ASN A 117 26.45 3.52 16.99
C ASN A 117 25.80 2.82 15.78
N PHE A 118 24.49 2.97 15.60
CA PHE A 118 23.73 2.28 14.56
C PHE A 118 23.93 0.75 14.61
N SER A 119 23.93 0.18 15.82
CA SER A 119 24.09 -1.26 16.02
C SER A 119 23.06 -2.07 15.23
N GLN A 120 23.50 -3.20 14.69
CA GLN A 120 22.66 -4.15 13.97
C GLN A 120 21.52 -4.72 14.86
N GLU A 121 21.70 -4.72 16.18
CA GLU A 121 20.67 -5.11 17.16
C GLU A 121 19.50 -4.12 17.22
N ASN A 122 19.77 -2.85 16.90
CA ASN A 122 18.77 -1.80 16.85
C ASN A 122 18.14 -1.63 15.47
N LEU A 123 18.58 -2.38 14.45
CA LEU A 123 18.00 -2.30 13.11
C LEU A 123 16.60 -2.94 13.11
N ILE A 124 15.56 -2.12 12.97
CA ILE A 124 14.15 -2.55 12.97
C ILE A 124 13.54 -2.59 11.58
N GLY A 125 14.18 -1.98 10.59
CA GLY A 125 13.73 -2.02 9.20
C GLY A 125 14.87 -1.77 8.22
N LYS A 126 14.84 -2.47 7.08
CA LYS A 126 15.82 -2.28 6.00
C LYS A 126 15.12 -2.34 4.65
N GLY A 127 15.10 -1.20 3.97
CA GLY A 127 14.56 -1.05 2.62
C GLY A 127 15.66 -0.93 1.57
N GLY A 128 15.25 -0.69 0.32
CA GLY A 128 16.18 -0.46 -0.79
C GLY A 128 16.93 0.88 -0.71
N TYR A 129 16.38 1.84 0.03
CA TYR A 129 16.81 3.26 0.06
C TYR A 129 17.12 3.79 1.46
N ALA A 130 16.72 3.06 2.50
CA ALA A 130 16.85 3.50 3.87
C ALA A 130 17.01 2.32 4.83
N GLU A 131 17.63 2.61 5.97
CA GLU A 131 17.69 1.74 7.14
C GLU A 131 16.99 2.46 8.30
N VAL A 132 16.23 1.72 9.11
CA VAL A 132 15.49 2.27 10.25
C VAL A 132 15.99 1.61 11.51
N TYR A 133 16.45 2.43 12.44
CA TYR A 133 16.99 2.00 13.72
C TYR A 133 16.06 2.41 14.85
N LYS A 134 15.86 1.54 15.84
CA LYS A 134 15.31 1.92 17.14
C LYS A 134 16.36 2.73 17.89
N GLY A 135 15.96 3.87 18.43
CA GLY A 135 16.82 4.72 19.25
C GLY A 135 16.17 5.04 20.60
N CYS A 136 17.01 5.32 21.59
CA CYS A 136 16.61 5.91 22.87
C CYS A 136 17.32 7.25 23.03
N LEU A 137 16.58 8.36 22.95
CA LEU A 137 17.14 9.69 23.14
C LEU A 137 17.57 9.91 24.60
N GLN A 138 18.40 10.92 24.86
CA GLN A 138 18.92 11.22 26.21
C GLN A 138 17.82 11.45 27.26
N ASN A 139 16.65 11.96 26.83
CA ASN A 139 15.48 12.15 27.68
C ASN A 139 14.65 10.86 27.91
N GLY A 140 15.15 9.69 27.51
CA GLY A 140 14.48 8.41 27.62
C GLY A 140 13.43 8.14 26.54
N LYS A 141 13.18 9.07 25.62
CA LYS A 141 12.18 8.88 24.56
C LYS A 141 12.66 7.86 23.53
N ILE A 142 11.84 6.85 23.28
CA ILE A 142 12.07 5.86 22.23
C ILE A 142 11.62 6.41 20.88
N VAL A 143 12.47 6.27 19.86
CA VAL A 143 12.28 6.83 18.52
C VAL A 143 12.65 5.81 17.43
N ALA A 144 12.17 6.06 16.22
CA ALA A 144 12.63 5.41 15.00
C ALA A 144 13.51 6.38 14.20
N ILE A 145 14.75 6.01 13.91
CA ILE A 145 15.71 6.83 13.18
C ILE A 145 15.89 6.22 11.79
N LYS A 146 15.27 6.84 10.78
CA LYS A 146 15.37 6.47 9.37
C LYS A 146 16.59 7.16 8.77
N ARG A 147 17.62 6.38 8.43
CA ARG A 147 18.83 6.81 7.74
C ARG A 147 18.70 6.50 6.25
N LEU A 148 18.85 7.50 5.38
CA LEU A 148 18.88 7.28 3.93
C LEU A 148 20.27 6.79 3.50
N THR A 149 20.32 5.70 2.73
CA THR A 149 21.57 4.95 2.50
C THR A 149 21.95 4.75 1.03
N ARG A 150 21.11 5.16 0.07
CA ARG A 150 21.35 4.85 -1.35
C ARG A 150 20.89 5.95 -2.30
N GLY A 151 21.72 6.21 -3.31
CA GLY A 151 21.52 7.21 -4.36
C GLY A 151 22.81 8.00 -4.57
N THR A 152 22.83 8.85 -5.59
CA THR A 152 23.80 9.95 -5.63
C THR A 152 23.51 10.93 -4.48
N THR A 153 24.49 11.74 -4.09
CA THR A 153 24.32 12.75 -3.02
C THR A 153 23.10 13.65 -3.30
N ASP A 154 22.93 14.11 -4.54
CA ASP A 154 21.81 14.99 -4.94
C ASP A 154 20.44 14.30 -4.96
N GLU A 155 20.42 12.97 -5.17
CA GLU A 155 19.20 12.18 -5.05
C GLU A 155 18.82 12.03 -3.58
N ILE A 156 19.77 11.66 -2.72
CA ILE A 156 19.54 11.49 -1.27
C ILE A 156 19.09 12.81 -0.64
N ILE A 157 19.74 13.93 -0.96
CA ILE A 157 19.34 15.27 -0.49
C ILE A 157 17.93 15.59 -0.98
N GLY A 158 17.64 15.35 -2.27
CA GLY A 158 16.33 15.62 -2.85
C GLY A 158 15.21 14.82 -2.18
N ASP A 159 15.43 13.52 -1.98
CA ASP A 159 14.47 12.61 -1.34
C ASP A 159 14.26 12.98 0.12
N PHE A 160 15.34 13.29 0.85
CA PHE A 160 15.28 13.77 2.23
C PHE A 160 14.46 15.04 2.37
N LEU A 161 14.77 16.07 1.58
CA LEU A 161 14.07 17.36 1.64
C LEU A 161 12.60 17.22 1.22
N SER A 162 12.30 16.37 0.23
CA SER A 162 10.93 16.08 -0.19
C SER A 162 10.14 15.40 0.93
N GLU A 163 10.67 14.32 1.52
CA GLU A 163 10.00 13.58 2.60
C GLU A 163 9.84 14.45 3.85
N MET A 164 10.92 15.11 4.29
CA MET A 164 10.91 16.04 5.42
C MET A 164 9.92 17.18 5.19
N GLY A 165 9.88 17.77 4.00
CA GLY A 165 8.98 18.86 3.65
C GLY A 165 7.50 18.44 3.72
N ILE A 166 7.16 17.24 3.26
CA ILE A 166 5.79 16.71 3.36
C ILE A 166 5.44 16.39 4.81
N MET A 167 6.27 15.60 5.50
CA MET A 167 6.07 15.25 6.91
C MET A 167 6.04 16.50 7.81
N ALA A 168 6.63 17.60 7.35
CA ALA A 168 6.59 18.86 8.06
C ALA A 168 5.19 19.49 8.14
N HIS A 169 4.28 19.12 7.23
CA HIS A 169 2.93 19.65 7.13
C HIS A 169 1.86 18.62 7.52
N VAL A 170 2.27 17.40 7.86
CA VAL A 170 1.38 16.31 8.26
C VAL A 170 1.28 16.26 9.78
N ASN A 171 0.07 16.41 10.30
CA ASN A 171 -0.23 16.32 11.73
C ASN A 171 -1.63 15.74 11.95
N HIS A 172 -1.71 14.41 12.02
CA HIS A 172 -2.95 13.69 12.23
C HIS A 172 -2.70 12.42 13.07
N PRO A 173 -3.62 11.99 13.95
CA PRO A 173 -3.44 10.78 14.78
C PRO A 173 -3.09 9.53 13.98
N ASN A 174 -3.63 9.40 12.77
CA ASN A 174 -3.37 8.27 11.87
C ASN A 174 -2.22 8.48 10.87
N THR A 175 -1.26 9.34 11.20
CA THR A 175 -0.03 9.56 10.43
C THR A 175 1.19 9.53 11.35
N ALA A 176 2.30 8.97 10.88
CA ALA A 176 3.53 8.90 11.65
C ALA A 176 4.08 10.30 11.91
N LYS A 177 4.47 10.56 13.16
CA LYS A 177 4.87 11.89 13.62
C LYS A 177 6.38 12.08 13.48
N LEU A 178 6.76 13.09 12.68
CA LEU A 178 8.15 13.55 12.61
C LEU A 178 8.51 14.29 13.90
N PHE A 179 9.51 13.79 14.60
CA PHE A 179 10.05 14.39 15.83
C PHE A 179 11.20 15.37 15.54
N GLY A 180 12.06 15.02 14.59
CA GLY A 180 13.19 15.85 14.20
C GLY A 180 13.97 15.24 13.05
N TYR A 181 15.15 15.78 12.79
CA TYR A 181 16.02 15.34 11.70
C TYR A 181 17.50 15.54 12.06
N GLY A 182 18.40 14.94 11.29
CA GLY A 182 19.84 15.15 11.39
C GLY A 182 20.50 15.07 10.02
N ILE A 183 21.45 15.97 9.77
CA ILE A 183 22.12 16.13 8.47
C ILE A 183 23.64 15.85 8.52
N GLU A 184 24.18 15.63 9.72
CA GLU A 184 25.59 15.31 9.92
C GLU A 184 25.86 13.81 9.64
N GLY A 185 26.88 13.51 8.84
CA GLY A 185 27.24 12.12 8.51
C GLY A 185 26.20 11.35 7.69
N GLY A 186 25.19 12.03 7.15
CA GLY A 186 24.10 11.48 6.35
C GLY A 186 22.77 12.17 6.63
N MET A 187 21.74 11.77 5.89
CA MET A 187 20.37 12.29 6.05
C MET A 187 19.55 11.35 6.94
N HIS A 188 19.04 11.90 8.04
CA HIS A 188 18.33 11.15 9.07
C HIS A 188 16.98 11.82 9.39
N LEU A 189 15.91 11.04 9.39
CA LEU A 189 14.61 11.44 9.92
C LEU A 189 14.39 10.74 11.26
N VAL A 190 13.98 11.49 12.28
CA VAL A 190 13.68 10.97 13.61
C VAL A 190 12.17 11.01 13.81
N LEU A 191 11.55 9.85 13.93
CA LEU A 191 10.11 9.68 14.08
C LEU A 191 9.77 9.10 15.45
N GLU A 192 8.53 9.30 15.88
CA GLU A 192 7.97 8.55 17.00
C GLU A 192 7.92 7.04 16.66
N LEU A 193 8.35 6.18 17.59
CA LEU A 193 8.32 4.73 17.38
C LEU A 193 6.93 4.17 17.71
N SER A 194 6.32 3.47 16.76
CA SER A 194 5.13 2.65 17.01
C SER A 194 5.56 1.24 17.47
N PRO A 195 5.23 0.81 18.70
CA PRO A 195 5.84 -0.36 19.34
C PRO A 195 5.46 -1.70 18.70
N HIS A 196 4.29 -1.81 18.06
CA HIS A 196 3.87 -3.03 17.39
C HIS A 196 4.46 -3.18 15.97
N GLY A 197 5.24 -2.19 15.51
CA GLY A 197 5.83 -2.20 14.18
C GLY A 197 4.78 -2.00 13.08
N SER A 198 4.99 -2.64 11.92
CA SER A 198 4.08 -2.50 10.78
C SER A 198 2.93 -3.51 10.83
N LEU A 199 1.80 -3.15 10.22
CA LEU A 199 0.69 -4.06 10.02
C LEU A 199 1.14 -5.31 9.28
N ALA A 200 2.05 -5.22 8.30
CA ALA A 200 2.57 -6.40 7.60
C ALA A 200 3.29 -7.39 8.55
N SER A 201 4.08 -6.91 9.53
CA SER A 201 4.73 -7.81 10.48
C SER A 201 3.74 -8.48 11.42
N VAL A 202 2.69 -7.76 11.82
CA VAL A 202 1.67 -8.30 12.72
C VAL A 202 0.70 -9.23 11.98
N LEU A 203 0.23 -8.85 10.79
CA LEU A 203 -0.75 -9.61 10.02
C LEU A 203 -0.19 -10.91 9.46
N TYR A 204 1.08 -10.93 9.02
CA TYR A 204 1.69 -12.10 8.37
C TYR A 204 2.71 -12.85 9.23
N GLY A 205 3.31 -12.18 10.21
CA GLY A 205 4.50 -12.69 10.91
C GLY A 205 4.27 -13.08 12.38
N SER A 206 3.14 -12.70 12.98
CA SER A 206 2.90 -12.93 14.40
C SER A 206 2.21 -14.27 14.67
N LYS A 207 2.51 -14.88 15.83
CA LYS A 207 1.77 -16.03 16.36
C LYS A 207 0.38 -15.63 16.87
N GLU A 208 0.26 -14.40 17.40
CA GLU A 208 -0.98 -13.81 17.90
C GLU A 208 -1.68 -13.05 16.78
N ARG A 209 -2.73 -13.65 16.23
CA ARG A 209 -3.43 -13.08 15.10
C ARG A 209 -4.30 -11.89 15.50
N LEU A 210 -4.38 -10.88 14.63
CA LEU A 210 -5.25 -9.72 14.85
C LEU A 210 -6.72 -10.15 14.84
N THR A 211 -7.42 -9.83 15.92
CA THR A 211 -8.88 -9.98 16.02
C THR A 211 -9.57 -9.07 15.00
N TRP A 212 -10.81 -9.42 14.62
CA TRP A 212 -11.57 -8.62 13.66
C TRP A 212 -11.75 -7.16 14.11
N HIS A 213 -12.03 -6.93 15.40
CA HIS A 213 -12.18 -5.59 15.95
C HIS A 213 -10.95 -4.70 15.67
N ILE A 214 -9.75 -5.23 15.87
CA ILE A 214 -8.50 -4.51 15.60
C ILE A 214 -8.33 -4.28 14.10
N ARG A 215 -8.60 -5.28 13.26
CA ARG A 215 -8.50 -5.13 11.78
C ARG A 215 -9.44 -4.04 11.26
N TYR A 216 -10.68 -3.99 11.77
CA TYR A 216 -11.65 -2.98 11.41
C TYR A 216 -11.24 -1.58 11.90
N LYS A 217 -10.71 -1.48 13.13
CA LYS A 217 -10.11 -0.24 13.66
C LYS A 217 -8.98 0.27 12.76
N ILE A 218 -8.10 -0.61 12.31
CA ILE A 218 -7.00 -0.30 11.40
C ILE A 218 -7.51 0.18 10.04
N ALA A 219 -8.52 -0.48 9.47
CA ALA A 219 -9.16 -0.06 8.23
C ALA A 219 -9.72 1.38 8.34
N LEU A 220 -10.48 1.65 9.39
CA LEU A 220 -11.12 2.95 9.60
C LEU A 220 -10.11 4.07 9.87
N GLY A 221 -9.15 3.85 10.78
CA GLY A 221 -8.11 4.84 11.09
C GLY A 221 -7.21 5.13 9.88
N THR A 222 -6.85 4.12 9.09
CA THR A 222 -6.10 4.34 7.85
C THR A 222 -6.92 5.15 6.83
N ALA A 223 -8.23 4.89 6.72
CA ALA A 223 -9.11 5.68 5.86
C ALA A 223 -9.18 7.15 6.31
N HIS A 224 -9.23 7.42 7.61
CA HIS A 224 -9.17 8.78 8.16
C HIS A 224 -7.82 9.45 7.88
N GLY A 225 -6.71 8.74 8.03
CA GLY A 225 -5.38 9.25 7.68
C GLY A 225 -5.29 9.64 6.21
N LEU A 226 -5.79 8.81 5.30
CA LEU A 226 -5.82 9.10 3.87
C LEU A 226 -6.76 10.26 3.51
N LEU A 227 -7.95 10.30 4.11
CA LEU A 227 -8.87 11.45 3.97
C LEU A 227 -8.17 12.76 4.38
N TYR A 228 -7.45 12.75 5.51
CA TYR A 228 -6.68 13.89 5.95
C TYR A 228 -5.61 14.29 4.93
N LEU A 229 -4.83 13.35 4.38
CA LEU A 229 -3.82 13.66 3.37
C LEU A 229 -4.42 14.25 2.08
N HIS A 230 -5.58 13.75 1.65
CA HIS A 230 -6.22 14.14 0.40
C HIS A 230 -6.99 15.46 0.50
N GLU A 231 -7.72 15.66 1.59
CA GLU A 231 -8.71 16.74 1.73
C GLU A 231 -8.51 17.60 2.99
N GLY A 232 -7.80 17.11 4.01
CA GLY A 232 -7.61 17.81 5.30
C GLY A 232 -6.32 18.62 5.43
N CYS A 233 -5.31 18.34 4.62
CA CYS A 233 -4.05 19.09 4.57
C CYS A 233 -4.22 20.40 3.79
N GLN A 234 -3.41 21.42 4.14
CA GLN A 234 -3.38 22.70 3.41
C GLN A 234 -3.10 22.52 1.91
N ARG A 235 -2.30 21.52 1.56
CA ARG A 235 -2.07 21.09 0.18
C ARG A 235 -2.37 19.60 0.11
N ARG A 236 -3.12 19.19 -0.90
CA ARG A 236 -3.41 17.77 -1.17
C ARG A 236 -2.11 17.00 -1.35
N ILE A 237 -1.94 15.93 -0.57
CA ILE A 237 -0.78 15.04 -0.58
C ILE A 237 -1.22 13.69 -1.13
N ILE A 238 -0.56 13.21 -2.18
CA ILE A 238 -0.73 11.85 -2.68
C ILE A 238 0.42 11.02 -2.12
N HIS A 239 0.10 9.97 -1.35
CA HIS A 239 1.08 9.16 -0.63
C HIS A 239 1.89 8.25 -1.57
N ARG A 240 1.22 7.62 -2.55
CA ARG A 240 1.77 6.74 -3.61
C ARG A 240 2.35 5.40 -3.16
N ASP A 241 2.47 5.15 -1.85
CA ASP A 241 2.96 3.85 -1.34
C ASP A 241 2.14 3.33 -0.15
N ILE A 242 0.81 3.39 -0.26
CA ILE A 242 -0.08 2.78 0.74
C ILE A 242 0.01 1.25 0.62
N LYS A 243 0.38 0.59 1.72
CA LYS A 243 0.52 -0.86 1.83
C LYS A 243 0.61 -1.28 3.29
N ALA A 244 0.39 -2.55 3.61
CA ALA A 244 0.46 -3.04 4.99
C ALA A 244 1.81 -2.79 5.67
N ALA A 245 2.92 -2.76 4.91
CA ALA A 245 4.25 -2.48 5.46
C ALA A 245 4.44 -1.00 5.87
N ASN A 246 3.62 -0.08 5.34
CA ASN A 246 3.69 1.36 5.61
C ASN A 246 2.55 1.85 6.53
N ILE A 247 1.81 0.92 7.15
CA ILE A 247 0.88 1.22 8.23
C ILE A 247 1.52 0.75 9.53
N LEU A 248 1.96 1.66 10.38
CA LEU A 248 2.50 1.35 11.70
C LEU A 248 1.37 1.25 12.73
N LEU A 249 1.62 0.53 13.82
CA LEU A 249 0.63 0.29 14.88
C LEU A 249 1.15 0.80 16.22
N THR A 250 0.43 1.75 16.82
CA THR A 250 0.71 2.26 18.18
C THR A 250 0.44 1.19 19.24
N GLU A 251 0.76 1.47 20.50
CA GLU A 251 0.48 0.56 21.63
C GLU A 251 -1.00 0.10 21.68
N ASP A 252 -1.93 1.02 21.40
CA ASP A 252 -3.38 0.78 21.36
C ASP A 252 -3.88 0.26 20.00
N PHE A 253 -2.98 -0.19 19.12
CA PHE A 253 -3.27 -0.60 17.74
C PHE A 253 -3.97 0.49 16.91
N GLU A 254 -3.69 1.77 17.18
CA GLU A 254 -4.06 2.84 16.25
C GLU A 254 -3.16 2.79 15.01
N PRO A 255 -3.71 2.82 13.79
CA PRO A 255 -2.91 2.80 12.57
C PRO A 255 -2.29 4.18 12.31
N GLN A 256 -1.02 4.19 11.88
CA GLN A 256 -0.30 5.38 11.48
C GLN A 256 0.33 5.18 10.09
N ILE A 257 -0.10 5.97 9.11
CA ILE A 257 0.50 5.98 7.78
C ILE A 257 1.93 6.54 7.88
N CYS A 258 2.92 5.79 7.39
CA CYS A 258 4.32 6.18 7.38
C CYS A 258 4.95 6.08 5.99
N ASP A 259 6.21 6.48 5.88
CA ASP A 259 7.04 6.43 4.66
C ASP A 259 6.52 7.33 3.52
N PHE A 260 6.75 8.63 3.69
CA PHE A 260 6.36 9.66 2.72
C PHE A 260 7.42 9.86 1.62
N GLY A 261 8.39 8.94 1.47
CA GLY A 261 9.49 9.07 0.53
C GLY A 261 9.06 9.18 -0.94
N LEU A 262 7.92 8.57 -1.30
CA LEU A 262 7.34 8.68 -2.65
C LEU A 262 6.27 9.77 -2.76
N ALA A 263 5.83 10.33 -1.64
CA ALA A 263 4.68 11.21 -1.60
C ALA A 263 4.93 12.51 -2.39
N LYS A 264 3.85 13.11 -2.89
CA LYS A 264 3.90 14.36 -3.67
C LYS A 264 2.75 15.28 -3.28
N TRP A 265 3.03 16.59 -3.24
CA TRP A 265 1.97 17.59 -3.28
C TRP A 265 1.37 17.65 -4.68
N LEU A 266 0.05 17.60 -4.76
CA LEU A 266 -0.69 17.83 -5.99
C LEU A 266 -1.45 19.15 -5.83
N PRO A 267 -1.02 20.23 -6.51
CA PRO A 267 -1.68 21.53 -6.44
C PRO A 267 -3.18 21.43 -6.75
N GLU A 268 -3.98 22.33 -6.19
CA GLU A 268 -5.45 22.28 -6.31
C GLU A 268 -5.94 22.41 -7.75
N HIS A 269 -5.27 23.24 -8.55
CA HIS A 269 -5.59 23.43 -9.97
C HIS A 269 -5.16 22.26 -10.87
N TRP A 270 -4.42 21.28 -10.34
CA TRP A 270 -3.96 20.13 -11.11
C TRP A 270 -4.92 18.97 -10.87
N THR A 271 -5.42 18.37 -11.94
CA THR A 271 -6.25 17.16 -11.81
C THR A 271 -5.39 15.95 -11.44
N HIS A 272 -4.18 15.87 -11.99
CA HIS A 272 -3.23 14.78 -11.79
C HIS A 272 -1.78 15.24 -12.02
N HIS A 273 -0.83 14.43 -11.55
CA HIS A 273 0.57 14.44 -11.97
C HIS A 273 0.81 13.32 -12.97
N THR A 274 1.72 13.52 -13.92
CA THR A 274 2.18 12.47 -14.83
C THR A 274 3.66 12.23 -14.61
N VAL A 275 4.04 10.99 -14.32
CA VAL A 275 5.42 10.60 -14.07
C VAL A 275 5.92 9.63 -15.12
N SER A 276 7.20 9.74 -15.49
CA SER A 276 7.87 8.82 -16.41
C SER A 276 8.54 7.63 -15.71
N LYS A 277 8.78 7.76 -14.39
CA LYS A 277 9.39 6.73 -13.55
C LYS A 277 8.31 6.08 -12.68
N PHE A 278 8.12 4.78 -12.86
CA PHE A 278 7.20 3.99 -12.06
C PHE A 278 7.87 3.58 -10.75
N GLU A 279 7.29 4.02 -9.63
CA GLU A 279 7.76 3.79 -8.26
C GLU A 279 6.57 3.41 -7.38
N GLY A 280 6.81 2.58 -6.38
CA GLY A 280 5.80 2.02 -5.49
C GLY A 280 5.87 0.50 -5.45
N THR A 281 4.90 -0.12 -4.77
CA THR A 281 4.93 -1.55 -4.49
C THR A 281 4.00 -2.31 -5.43
N PHE A 282 4.56 -3.25 -6.20
CA PHE A 282 3.78 -4.13 -7.09
C PHE A 282 2.67 -4.85 -6.29
N GLY A 283 1.49 -5.03 -6.88
CA GLY A 283 0.29 -5.51 -6.19
C GLY A 283 -0.64 -4.42 -5.67
N TYR A 284 -0.11 -3.23 -5.33
CA TYR A 284 -0.90 -2.06 -4.90
C TYR A 284 -1.04 -0.99 -5.98
N LEU A 285 -0.29 -1.10 -7.07
CA LEU A 285 -0.26 -0.08 -8.13
C LEU A 285 -1.57 -0.06 -8.91
N ALA A 286 -2.17 1.13 -9.00
CA ALA A 286 -3.38 1.33 -9.78
C ALA A 286 -3.12 1.14 -11.29
N PRO A 287 -4.09 0.61 -12.07
CA PRO A 287 -3.90 0.36 -13.49
C PRO A 287 -3.52 1.60 -14.31
N GLU A 288 -4.18 2.74 -14.09
CA GLU A 288 -3.88 3.99 -14.81
C GLU A 288 -2.49 4.55 -14.47
N TYR A 289 -2.00 4.27 -13.25
CA TYR A 289 -0.62 4.59 -12.90
C TYR A 289 0.35 3.74 -13.71
N LEU A 290 0.13 2.42 -13.80
CA LEU A 290 0.98 1.50 -14.57
C LEU A 290 0.96 1.78 -16.07
N MET A 291 -0.21 2.13 -16.61
CA MET A 291 -0.41 2.29 -18.05
C MET A 291 0.01 3.67 -18.56
N HIS A 292 -0.20 4.71 -17.75
CA HIS A 292 -0.09 6.10 -18.22
C HIS A 292 0.76 6.99 -17.31
N GLY A 293 1.24 6.48 -16.17
CA GLY A 293 1.99 7.27 -15.20
C GLY A 293 1.14 8.30 -14.46
N ILE A 294 -0.19 8.18 -14.49
CA ILE A 294 -1.12 9.12 -13.87
C ILE A 294 -1.11 8.92 -12.35
N VAL A 295 -0.88 10.00 -11.62
CA VAL A 295 -0.85 10.07 -10.16
C VAL A 295 -1.86 11.11 -9.69
N ASP A 296 -2.88 10.64 -8.97
CA ASP A 296 -3.90 11.44 -8.28
C ASP A 296 -4.32 10.72 -6.98
N GLU A 297 -5.29 11.26 -6.26
CA GLU A 297 -5.81 10.62 -5.05
C GLU A 297 -6.40 9.23 -5.31
N LYS A 298 -6.87 8.95 -6.52
CA LYS A 298 -7.48 7.65 -6.87
C LYS A 298 -6.45 6.53 -6.95
N THR A 299 -5.18 6.85 -7.14
CA THR A 299 -4.10 5.86 -7.02
C THR A 299 -3.94 5.35 -5.58
N ASP A 300 -3.99 6.26 -4.59
CA ASP A 300 -4.01 5.89 -3.16
C ASP A 300 -5.30 5.15 -2.78
N VAL A 301 -6.45 5.55 -3.32
CA VAL A 301 -7.73 4.85 -3.08
C VAL A 301 -7.65 3.40 -3.55
N PHE A 302 -7.06 3.15 -4.71
CA PHE A 302 -6.89 1.77 -5.19
C PHE A 302 -6.00 0.95 -4.25
N ALA A 303 -4.84 1.49 -3.87
CA ALA A 303 -3.93 0.84 -2.94
C ALA A 303 -4.59 0.57 -1.57
N PHE A 304 -5.42 1.50 -1.07
CA PHE A 304 -6.24 1.29 0.12
C PHE A 304 -7.25 0.15 -0.05
N GLY A 305 -7.89 0.03 -1.23
CA GLY A 305 -8.75 -1.10 -1.55
C GLY A 305 -8.02 -2.45 -1.47
N VAL A 306 -6.77 -2.52 -1.91
CA VAL A 306 -5.92 -3.70 -1.76
C VAL A 306 -5.62 -3.98 -0.28
N LEU A 307 -5.27 -2.95 0.49
CA LEU A 307 -5.04 -3.06 1.93
C LEU A 307 -6.26 -3.60 2.68
N LEU A 308 -7.48 -3.18 2.31
CA LEU A 308 -8.71 -3.72 2.88
C LEU A 308 -8.86 -5.23 2.60
N LEU A 309 -8.50 -5.68 1.39
CA LEU A 309 -8.51 -7.11 1.08
C LEU A 309 -7.48 -7.87 1.91
N GLU A 310 -6.29 -7.31 2.13
CA GLU A 310 -5.30 -7.94 3.02
C GLU A 310 -5.84 -8.10 4.44
N LEU A 311 -6.50 -7.07 4.99
CA LEU A 311 -7.13 -7.13 6.31
C LEU A 311 -8.23 -8.20 6.40
N VAL A 312 -9.09 -8.32 5.37
CA VAL A 312 -10.16 -9.33 5.35
C VAL A 312 -9.61 -10.74 5.21
N THR A 313 -8.63 -10.93 4.32
CA THR A 313 -8.20 -12.26 3.87
C THR A 313 -7.01 -12.80 4.65
N GLY A 314 -6.25 -11.94 5.34
CA GLY A 314 -4.96 -12.29 5.94
C GLY A 314 -3.88 -12.61 4.89
N ARG A 315 -4.15 -12.42 3.60
CA ARG A 315 -3.24 -12.70 2.49
C ARG A 315 -2.46 -11.46 2.10
N ARG A 316 -1.25 -11.66 1.56
CA ARG A 316 -0.43 -10.59 0.97
C ARG A 316 -1.03 -10.13 -0.36
N ALA A 317 -0.86 -8.85 -0.70
CA ALA A 317 -1.24 -8.29 -2.00
C ALA A 317 -0.65 -9.06 -3.21
N LEU A 318 0.57 -9.58 -3.03
CA LEU A 318 1.20 -10.57 -3.90
C LEU A 318 1.65 -11.75 -3.06
N ASP A 319 1.26 -12.95 -3.48
CA ASP A 319 1.75 -14.17 -2.84
C ASP A 319 3.18 -14.53 -3.29
N TYR A 320 3.72 -15.62 -2.73
CA TYR A 320 5.07 -16.10 -3.06
C TYR A 320 5.24 -16.50 -4.53
N SER A 321 4.13 -16.81 -5.22
CA SER A 321 4.09 -17.12 -6.65
C SER A 321 3.79 -15.90 -7.53
N GLN A 322 3.81 -14.69 -6.96
CA GLN A 322 3.51 -13.42 -7.64
C GLN A 322 2.07 -13.31 -8.16
N GLN A 323 1.13 -14.09 -7.61
CA GLN A 323 -0.27 -13.95 -7.94
C GLN A 323 -0.88 -12.77 -7.20
N SER A 324 -1.72 -12.01 -7.91
CA SER A 324 -2.35 -10.81 -7.37
C SER A 324 -3.58 -11.15 -6.55
N LEU A 325 -3.60 -10.67 -5.30
CA LEU A 325 -4.76 -10.76 -4.41
C LEU A 325 -6.02 -10.15 -5.05
N VAL A 326 -5.85 -9.04 -5.77
CA VAL A 326 -6.96 -8.37 -6.46
C VAL A 326 -7.56 -9.25 -7.56
N LEU A 327 -6.72 -9.94 -8.34
CA LEU A 327 -7.20 -10.82 -9.40
C LEU A 327 -7.94 -12.03 -8.83
N TRP A 328 -7.44 -12.59 -7.73
CA TRP A 328 -8.10 -13.70 -7.03
C TRP A 328 -9.41 -13.28 -6.35
N ALA A 329 -9.44 -12.14 -5.66
CA ALA A 329 -10.61 -11.70 -4.89
C ALA A 329 -11.76 -11.15 -5.75
N LYS A 330 -11.47 -10.56 -6.91
CA LYS A 330 -12.48 -9.95 -7.80
C LYS A 330 -13.64 -10.90 -8.19
N PRO A 331 -13.43 -12.13 -8.67
CA PRO A 331 -14.52 -13.05 -8.96
C PRO A 331 -15.34 -13.41 -7.71
N LEU A 332 -14.69 -13.64 -6.57
CA LEU A 332 -15.36 -13.97 -5.30
C LEU A 332 -16.25 -12.81 -4.80
N LEU A 333 -15.74 -11.57 -4.88
CA LEU A 333 -16.50 -10.36 -4.58
C LEU A 333 -17.73 -10.23 -5.49
N LYS A 334 -17.57 -10.52 -6.79
CA LYS A 334 -18.66 -10.45 -7.78
C LYS A 334 -19.75 -11.49 -7.49
N ASN A 335 -19.36 -12.70 -7.09
CA ASN A 335 -20.26 -13.80 -6.79
C ASN A 335 -20.82 -13.78 -5.35
N ASN A 336 -20.34 -12.86 -4.51
CA ASN A 336 -20.69 -12.78 -3.08
C ASN A 336 -20.29 -14.05 -2.30
N GLU A 337 -19.11 -14.60 -2.61
CA GLU A 337 -18.50 -15.75 -1.94
C GLU A 337 -17.67 -15.27 -0.75
N ILE A 338 -18.34 -14.72 0.27
CA ILE A 338 -17.68 -14.08 1.43
C ILE A 338 -16.86 -15.09 2.23
N GLY A 339 -17.37 -16.31 2.43
CA GLY A 339 -16.68 -17.35 3.20
C GLY A 339 -15.29 -17.68 2.66
N GLU A 340 -15.11 -17.64 1.33
CA GLU A 340 -13.81 -17.89 0.68
C GLU A 340 -12.83 -16.71 0.81
N LEU A 341 -13.36 -15.50 1.02
CA LEU A 341 -12.56 -14.28 1.19
C LEU A 341 -12.07 -14.12 2.62
N VAL A 342 -12.86 -14.50 3.61
CA VAL A 342 -12.55 -14.23 5.02
C VAL A 342 -11.37 -15.09 5.47
N ASP A 343 -10.44 -14.46 6.18
CA ASP A 343 -9.32 -15.14 6.81
C ASP A 343 -9.83 -16.27 7.74
N PRO A 344 -9.47 -17.54 7.47
CA PRO A 344 -9.87 -18.67 8.31
C PRO A 344 -9.44 -18.52 9.78
N ALA A 345 -8.43 -17.70 10.04
CA ALA A 345 -7.99 -17.36 11.38
C ALA A 345 -9.03 -16.65 12.25
N LEU A 346 -10.02 -16.00 11.63
CA LEU A 346 -11.05 -15.28 12.36
C LEU A 346 -12.10 -16.24 12.94
N VAL A 347 -12.17 -17.51 12.50
CA VAL A 347 -13.08 -18.55 13.05
C VAL A 347 -14.52 -18.05 13.22
N ASP A 348 -15.02 -17.29 12.24
CA ASP A 348 -16.32 -16.60 12.28
C ASP A 348 -16.54 -15.60 13.44
N ASP A 349 -15.49 -15.26 14.20
CA ASP A 349 -15.44 -14.18 15.18
C ASP A 349 -15.22 -12.82 14.49
N TYR A 350 -16.20 -12.41 13.70
CA TYR A 350 -16.25 -11.10 13.09
C TYR A 350 -17.66 -10.54 13.04
N ASN A 351 -17.77 -9.22 13.05
CA ASN A 351 -19.05 -8.56 12.85
C ASN A 351 -19.43 -8.60 11.38
N ALA A 352 -20.45 -9.40 11.02
CA ALA A 352 -20.88 -9.58 9.63
C ALA A 352 -21.24 -8.27 8.91
N ARG A 353 -21.84 -7.31 9.61
CA ARG A 353 -22.15 -5.99 9.02
C ARG A 353 -20.87 -5.24 8.67
N GLN A 354 -19.92 -5.14 9.60
CA GLN A 354 -18.63 -4.49 9.35
C GLN A 354 -17.86 -5.18 8.22
N MET A 355 -17.87 -6.52 8.18
CA MET A 355 -17.24 -7.30 7.12
C MET A 355 -17.82 -6.91 5.75
N ASN A 356 -19.15 -6.84 5.63
CA ASN A 356 -19.80 -6.43 4.40
C ASN A 356 -19.47 -4.98 4.01
N LEU A 357 -19.35 -4.06 4.97
CA LEU A 357 -18.95 -2.67 4.71
C LEU A 357 -17.51 -2.57 4.20
N VAL A 358 -16.59 -3.33 4.79
CA VAL A 358 -15.19 -3.39 4.34
C VAL A 358 -15.07 -3.99 2.95
N LEU A 359 -15.76 -5.11 2.68
CA LEU A 359 -15.77 -5.75 1.35
C LEU A 359 -16.40 -4.84 0.29
N LEU A 360 -17.46 -4.12 0.63
CA LEU A 360 -18.07 -3.12 -0.23
C LEU A 360 -17.08 -1.99 -0.55
N ALA A 361 -16.46 -1.40 0.47
CA ALA A 361 -15.46 -0.35 0.28
C ALA A 361 -14.29 -0.85 -0.58
N ALA A 362 -13.76 -2.04 -0.30
CA ALA A 362 -12.70 -2.67 -1.09
C ALA A 362 -13.10 -2.83 -2.56
N SER A 363 -14.30 -3.38 -2.82
CA SER A 363 -14.82 -3.60 -4.19
C SER A 363 -14.97 -2.31 -5.00
N LEU A 364 -15.29 -1.20 -4.33
CA LEU A 364 -15.41 0.13 -4.94
C LEU A 364 -14.04 0.78 -5.16
N CYS A 365 -13.11 0.58 -4.24
CA CYS A 365 -11.75 1.13 -4.31
C CYS A 365 -10.91 0.45 -5.40
N ILE A 366 -11.05 -0.86 -5.61
CA ILE A 366 -10.24 -1.62 -6.60
C ILE A 366 -10.80 -1.60 -8.03
N GLN A 367 -11.75 -0.69 -8.33
CA GLN A 367 -12.32 -0.56 -9.67
C GLN A 367 -11.23 -0.22 -10.70
N GLN A 368 -11.34 -0.82 -11.88
CA GLN A 368 -10.37 -0.60 -12.97
C GLN A 368 -10.29 0.87 -13.37
N SER A 369 -11.44 1.54 -13.44
CA SER A 369 -11.55 2.94 -13.82
C SER A 369 -11.47 3.84 -12.58
N SER A 370 -10.50 4.75 -12.54
CA SER A 370 -10.28 5.67 -11.41
C SER A 370 -11.49 6.57 -11.12
N ILE A 371 -12.22 7.01 -12.15
CA ILE A 371 -13.45 7.82 -12.00
C ILE A 371 -14.59 7.08 -11.30
N ARG A 372 -14.55 5.74 -11.25
CA ARG A 372 -15.55 4.93 -10.53
C ARG A 372 -15.18 4.68 -9.08
N ARG A 373 -13.93 5.00 -8.69
CA ARG A 373 -13.48 4.87 -7.31
C ARG A 373 -14.00 6.03 -6.48
N PRO A 374 -14.47 5.76 -5.25
CA PRO A 374 -14.93 6.79 -4.33
C PRO A 374 -13.78 7.71 -3.91
N HIS A 375 -14.12 8.89 -3.40
CA HIS A 375 -13.19 9.70 -2.60
C HIS A 375 -13.09 9.13 -1.19
N MET A 376 -12.00 9.42 -0.47
CA MET A 376 -11.78 8.85 0.86
C MET A 376 -12.84 9.29 1.87
N ILE A 377 -13.46 10.47 1.70
CA ILE A 377 -14.62 10.88 2.52
C ILE A 377 -15.79 9.90 2.38
N GLN A 378 -16.07 9.43 1.16
CA GLN A 378 -17.13 8.47 0.89
C GLN A 378 -16.75 7.09 1.44
N VAL A 379 -15.48 6.70 1.35
CA VAL A 379 -14.97 5.45 1.94
C VAL A 379 -15.14 5.45 3.46
N VAL A 380 -14.78 6.54 4.14
CA VAL A 380 -14.99 6.70 5.59
C VAL A 380 -16.48 6.62 5.94
N GLN A 381 -17.36 7.26 5.16
CA GLN A 381 -18.81 7.16 5.36
C GLN A 381 -19.30 5.70 5.22
N ILE A 382 -18.86 4.98 4.19
CA ILE A 382 -19.19 3.57 3.97
C ILE A 382 -18.72 2.73 5.16
N LEU A 383 -17.45 2.88 5.58
CA LEU A 383 -16.90 2.10 6.69
C LEU A 383 -17.67 2.37 7.99
N ASN A 384 -18.10 3.60 8.25
CA ASN A 384 -18.95 3.96 9.39
C ASN A 384 -20.43 3.50 9.26
N GLY A 385 -20.80 2.82 8.16
CA GLY A 385 -22.15 2.34 7.91
C GLY A 385 -23.12 3.40 7.39
N ASN A 386 -22.62 4.57 6.98
CA ASN A 386 -23.41 5.59 6.30
C ASN A 386 -23.35 5.39 4.78
N LEU A 387 -24.37 4.73 4.24
CA LEU A 387 -24.45 4.36 2.83
C LEU A 387 -25.25 5.35 1.97
N SER A 388 -25.51 6.56 2.51
CA SER A 388 -26.17 7.64 1.77
C SER A 388 -25.35 8.11 0.56
N CYS A 389 -24.02 8.07 0.63
CA CYS A 389 -23.13 8.47 -0.46
C CYS A 389 -23.27 7.60 -1.71
N LEU A 390 -23.72 6.35 -1.56
CA LEU A 390 -23.97 5.43 -2.68
C LEU A 390 -25.17 5.86 -3.54
N LYS A 391 -26.11 6.63 -2.99
CA LYS A 391 -27.24 7.19 -3.75
C LYS A 391 -26.77 8.14 -4.85
N CYS A 392 -25.64 8.80 -4.66
CA CYS A 392 -25.01 9.66 -5.66
C CYS A 392 -24.20 8.85 -6.69
N MET A 393 -23.81 7.61 -6.35
CA MET A 393 -23.07 6.69 -7.20
C MET A 393 -23.99 5.84 -8.11
N LYS A 394 -25.06 6.45 -8.63
CA LYS A 394 -26.21 5.83 -9.36
C LYS A 394 -25.84 4.87 -10.53
N LYS A 395 -24.58 4.79 -10.92
CA LYS A 395 -24.09 3.95 -12.04
C LYS A 395 -23.45 2.63 -11.58
N ILE A 396 -23.26 2.39 -10.28
CA ILE A 396 -22.54 1.21 -9.82
C ILE A 396 -23.52 0.08 -9.50
N ARG A 397 -23.72 -0.82 -10.48
CA ARG A 397 -24.39 -2.11 -10.26
C ARG A 397 -23.41 -3.06 -9.58
N LEU A 398 -23.42 -3.12 -8.24
CA LEU A 398 -22.73 -4.16 -7.47
C LEU A 398 -23.74 -5.25 -7.06
N PRO A 399 -23.69 -6.44 -7.69
CA PRO A 399 -24.52 -7.58 -7.28
C PRO A 399 -24.34 -7.92 -5.79
N PHE A 400 -23.09 -7.83 -5.31
CA PHE A 400 -22.70 -7.97 -3.91
C PHE A 400 -23.55 -7.09 -2.96
N PHE A 401 -23.63 -5.78 -3.25
CA PHE A 401 -24.31 -4.82 -2.36
C PHE A 401 -25.77 -5.18 -2.14
N ARG A 402 -26.50 -5.50 -3.22
CA ARG A 402 -27.93 -5.85 -3.12
C ARG A 402 -28.18 -7.09 -2.25
N LYS A 403 -27.25 -8.04 -2.26
CA LYS A 403 -27.35 -9.28 -1.48
C LYS A 403 -26.91 -9.09 -0.03
N ALA A 404 -25.84 -8.32 0.20
CA ALA A 404 -25.30 -8.04 1.53
C ALA A 404 -26.14 -7.03 2.35
N PHE A 405 -26.83 -6.10 1.68
CA PHE A 405 -27.65 -5.04 2.30
C PHE A 405 -29.07 -4.97 1.69
N PRO A 406 -29.90 -6.02 1.85
CA PRO A 406 -31.21 -6.11 1.18
C PRO A 406 -32.22 -5.06 1.66
N ASN A 407 -32.11 -4.60 2.91
CA ASN A 407 -33.00 -3.59 3.50
C ASN A 407 -32.58 -2.14 3.19
N GLU A 408 -31.40 -1.95 2.59
CA GLU A 408 -30.92 -0.63 2.23
C GLU A 408 -31.34 -0.31 0.81
N LYS A 409 -32.45 0.43 0.67
CA LYS A 409 -33.00 0.83 -0.62
C LYS A 409 -32.00 1.70 -1.40
N LEU A 410 -31.31 1.09 -2.36
CA LEU A 410 -30.83 1.81 -3.55
C LEU A 410 -32.08 2.04 -4.42
N LEU A 411 -32.65 3.25 -4.37
CA LEU A 411 -33.74 3.63 -5.26
C LEU A 411 -33.26 3.47 -6.71
N GLY A 412 -33.72 2.41 -7.37
CA GLY A 412 -33.23 1.99 -8.68
C GLY A 412 -33.83 0.64 -9.10
N ALA A 413 -35.13 0.49 -8.95
CA ALA A 413 -35.90 -0.64 -9.48
C ALA A 413 -37.34 -0.25 -9.86
N GLU A 414 -37.60 1.00 -10.28
CA GLU A 414 -38.88 1.40 -10.85
C GLU A 414 -38.63 2.45 -11.93
N GLU A 415 -38.21 2.01 -13.12
CA GLU A 415 -38.39 2.75 -14.39
C GLU A 415 -37.91 1.89 -15.56
N TYR A 416 -38.38 0.65 -15.66
CA TYR A 416 -38.34 -0.12 -16.91
C TYR A 416 -39.39 -1.23 -16.81
N ASN A 417 -40.64 -0.81 -16.63
CA ASN A 417 -41.84 -1.59 -16.92
C ASN A 417 -43.01 -0.61 -16.93
N SER A 418 -43.12 0.19 -17.99
CA SER A 418 -44.41 0.75 -18.37
C SER A 418 -44.90 0.02 -19.62
N PRO A 419 -46.12 -0.53 -19.61
CA PRO A 419 -46.64 -1.38 -20.66
C PRO A 419 -47.04 -0.55 -21.90
N LYS A 420 -47.06 -1.26 -23.03
CA LYS A 420 -47.70 -0.87 -24.30
C LYS A 420 -48.99 -0.06 -24.11
N ASN A 421 -49.05 1.14 -24.69
CA ASN A 421 -50.25 1.69 -25.34
C ASN A 421 -49.85 1.83 -26.83
N ARG A 422 -50.46 1.26 -27.88
CA ARG A 422 -51.84 0.82 -28.17
C ARG A 422 -52.88 1.84 -27.74
N HIS A 423 -53.03 2.93 -28.50
CA HIS A 423 -54.08 3.08 -29.52
C HIS A 423 -54.33 4.58 -29.88
N ILE A 424 -54.41 4.82 -31.19
CA ILE A 424 -55.40 5.64 -31.93
C ILE A 424 -55.56 7.11 -31.53
N ASN A 425 -55.09 8.01 -32.41
CA ASN A 425 -55.94 8.77 -33.33
C ASN A 425 -55.14 9.17 -34.57
#